data_AF-A0AA35X4I1-F1
#
_entry.id   AF-A0AA35X4I1-F1
#
_cell.length_a   1.000
_cell.length_b   1.000
_cell.length_c   1.000
_cell.angle_alpha   90.00
_cell.angle_beta   90.00
_cell.angle_gamma   90.00
#
_symmetry.space_group_name_H-M   'P 1'
#
loop_
_entity.id
_entity.type
_entity.pdbx_description
1 polymer ?
#
loop_
_entity_poly.entity_id
_entity_poly.type
_entity_poly.pdbx_seq_one_letter_code
_entity_poly.pdbx_strand_id
1 'polypeptide(L)' 'ASRGFSTCVYRGAGACTAAAFLKEFVEVKRWAHLDIAGVMESHGEWPFLDKGMSGRPTRTIVQFLQNSA' A
#
# COMPACT_ATOMS: atom_id res chain seq x y z
N ALA A 1 6.31 -1.95 27.46
CA ALA A 1 6.19 -3.33 26.97
C ALA A 1 6.62 -3.36 25.51
N SER A 2 7.87 -3.76 25.24
CA SER A 2 8.37 -3.95 23.88
C SER A 2 7.63 -5.16 23.27
N ARG A 3 6.51 -4.89 22.59
CA ARG A 3 5.77 -5.90 21.84
C ARG A 3 6.70 -6.41 20.74
N GLY A 4 7.33 -7.57 20.96
CA GLY A 4 8.25 -8.17 20.01
C GLY A 4 7.48 -8.58 18.77
N PHE A 5 7.64 -7.83 17.69
CA PHE A 5 7.08 -8.17 16.38
C PHE A 5 8.21 -8.70 15.50
N SER A 6 8.04 -9.89 14.94
CA SER A 6 8.98 -10.43 13.96
C SER A 6 8.46 -10.08 12.57
N THR A 7 9.29 -9.42 11.77
CA THR A 7 8.94 -8.83 10.46
C THR A 7 8.77 -9.87 9.34
N CYS A 8 9.15 -11.12 9.58
CA CYS A 8 9.12 -12.18 8.58
C CYS A 8 9.01 -13.56 9.27
N VAL A 9 7.81 -13.92 9.74
CA VAL A 9 7.58 -15.16 10.52
C VAL A 9 7.23 -16.36 9.64
N TYR A 10 6.49 -16.13 8.55
CA TYR A 10 6.01 -17.18 7.64
C TYR A 10 5.98 -16.67 6.19
N ARG A 11 6.14 -17.56 5.20
CA ARG A 11 6.12 -17.20 3.75
C ARG A 11 4.72 -16.85 3.22
N GLY A 12 3.66 -17.16 3.97
CA GLY A 12 2.28 -16.84 3.62
C GLY A 12 1.87 -15.44 4.09
N ALA A 13 1.07 -14.74 3.28
CA ALA A 13 0.44 -13.47 3.65
C ALA A 13 1.42 -12.34 4.10
N GLY A 14 2.54 -12.17 3.38
CA GLY A 14 3.53 -11.13 3.66
C GLY A 14 2.96 -9.70 3.70
N ALA A 15 2.07 -9.35 2.78
CA ALA A 15 1.40 -8.04 2.78
C ALA A 15 0.53 -7.82 4.03
N CYS A 16 -0.20 -8.85 4.48
CA CYS A 16 -1.07 -8.76 5.65
C CYS A 16 -0.27 -8.65 6.96
N THR A 17 0.84 -9.39 7.07
CA THR A 17 1.73 -9.33 8.24
C THR A 17 2.48 -8.00 8.33
N ALA A 18 2.88 -7.44 7.18
CA ALA A 18 3.43 -6.08 7.11
C ALA A 18 2.39 -5.02 7.52
N ALA A 19 1.14 -5.13 7.06
CA ALA A 19 0.07 -4.22 7.47
C ALA A 19 -0.22 -4.32 8.98
N ALA A 20 -0.22 -5.53 9.54
CA ALA A 20 -0.38 -5.76 10.98
C ALA A 20 0.76 -5.14 11.79
N PHE A 21 2.00 -5.22 11.31
CA PHE A 21 3.15 -4.55 11.93
C PHE A 21 2.96 -3.03 11.97
N LEU A 22 2.57 -2.42 10.85
CA LEU A 22 2.38 -0.97 10.78
C LEU A 22 1.24 -0.48 11.70
N LYS A 23 0.20 -1.30 11.88
CA LYS A 23 -0.93 -0.98 12.75
C LYS A 23 -0.54 -0.78 14.22
N GLU A 24 0.49 -1.46 14.71
CA GLU A 24 0.96 -1.30 16.09
C GLU A 24 1.54 0.10 16.37
N PHE A 25 1.94 0.84 15.34
CA PHE A 25 2.51 2.19 15.47
C PHE A 25 1.48 3.31 15.23
N VAL A 26 0.22 2.96 14.97
CA VAL A 26 -0.80 3.93 14.58
C VAL A 26 -1.93 3.96 15.60
N GLU A 27 -2.16 5.13 16.20
CA GLU A 27 -3.21 5.32 17.22
C GLU A 27 -4.47 6.05 16.69
N VAL A 28 -4.53 6.37 15.40
CA VAL A 28 -5.65 7.13 14.81
C VAL A 28 -6.85 6.25 14.48
N LYS A 29 -8.07 6.79 14.64
CA LYS A 29 -9.33 6.07 14.34
C LYS A 29 -9.55 5.77 12.85
N ARG A 30 -9.04 6.62 11.95
CA ARG A 30 -9.18 6.46 10.50
C ARG A 30 -7.78 6.36 9.90
N TRP A 31 -7.39 5.14 9.54
CA TRP A 31 -6.10 4.83 8.95
C TRP A 31 -6.29 3.89 7.76
N ALA A 32 -5.51 4.11 6.71
CA ALA A 32 -5.44 3.24 5.55
C ALA A 32 -3.97 3.02 5.17
N HIS A 33 -3.61 1.76 4.95
CA HIS A 33 -2.32 1.37 4.38
C HIS A 33 -2.57 0.88 2.95
N LEU A 34 -1.89 1.49 1.98
CA LEU A 34 -1.94 1.08 0.58
C LEU A 34 -0.60 0.48 0.18
N ASP A 35 -0.56 -0.83 0.01
CA ASP A 35 0.60 -1.54 -0.55
C ASP A 35 0.56 -1.43 -2.08
N ILE A 36 1.57 -0.76 -2.64
CA ILE A 36 1.67 -0.43 -4.07
C ILE A 36 2.75 -1.23 -4.80
N ALA A 37 3.37 -2.21 -4.15
CA ALA A 37 4.46 -2.99 -4.74
C ALA A 37 4.04 -3.65 -6.07
N GLY A 38 2.81 -4.17 -6.15
CA GLY A 38 2.28 -4.83 -7.34
C GLY A 38 1.89 -3.91 -8.49
N VAL A 39 1.81 -2.59 -8.29
CA VAL A 39 1.43 -1.61 -9.32
C VAL A 39 2.56 -0.63 -9.66
N MET A 40 3.76 -0.87 -9.13
CA MET A 40 4.92 0.01 -9.27
C MET A 40 5.33 0.18 -10.74
N GLU A 41 5.38 -0.93 -11.48
CA GLU A 41 5.78 -0.96 -12.89
C GLU A 41 4.59 -1.32 -13.78
N SER A 42 4.63 -0.79 -15.01
CA SER A 42 3.75 -1.14 -16.12
C SER A 42 4.60 -1.87 -17.15
N HIS A 43 4.13 -3.03 -17.61
CA HIS A 43 4.75 -3.76 -18.70
C HIS A 43 4.12 -3.43 -20.08
N GLY A 44 3.35 -2.35 -20.17
CA GLY A 44 2.56 -2.00 -21.36
C GLY A 44 1.22 -2.73 -21.43
N GLU A 45 0.73 -3.23 -20.29
CA GLU A 45 -0.54 -3.96 -20.19
C GLU A 45 -1.77 -3.07 -20.41
N TRP A 46 -1.61 -1.75 -20.27
CA TRP A 46 -2.70 -0.79 -20.33
C TRP A 46 -2.49 0.17 -21.52
N PRO A 47 -3.53 0.44 -22.32
CA PRO A 47 -3.40 1.26 -23.53
C PRO A 47 -3.05 2.73 -23.27
N PHE A 48 -3.10 3.15 -22.00
CA PHE A 48 -2.80 4.51 -21.55
C PHE A 48 -1.51 4.59 -20.70
N LEU A 49 -0.77 3.49 -20.55
CA LEU A 49 0.47 3.43 -19.78
C LEU A 49 1.52 2.63 -20.56
N ASP A 50 2.50 3.36 -21.07
CA ASP A 50 3.69 2.75 -21.66
C ASP A 50 4.49 1.95 -20.62
N LYS A 51 5.45 1.16 -21.12
CA LYS A 51 6.34 0.37 -20.28
C LYS A 51 7.23 1.28 -19.43
N GLY A 52 7.23 1.09 -18.12
CA GLY A 52 7.99 1.90 -17.18
C GLY A 52 7.34 2.00 -15.81
N MET A 53 7.68 3.03 -15.04
CA MET A 53 7.07 3.28 -13.73
C MET A 53 5.64 3.81 -13.88
N SER A 54 4.67 3.12 -13.29
CA SER A 54 3.25 3.39 -13.53
C SER A 54 2.71 4.66 -12.88
N GLY A 55 3.31 5.10 -11.76
CA GLY A 55 2.78 6.23 -10.96
C GLY A 55 1.40 5.99 -10.33
N ARG A 56 0.91 4.75 -10.32
CA ARG A 56 -0.35 4.35 -9.66
C ARG A 56 -0.10 4.24 -8.15
N PRO A 57 -1.01 4.69 -7.28
CA PRO A 57 -2.40 5.12 -7.52
C PRO A 57 -2.63 6.65 -7.40
N THR A 58 -1.76 7.49 -7.95
CA THR A 58 -1.81 8.97 -7.76
C THR A 58 -3.18 9.57 -8.08
N ARG A 59 -3.79 9.23 -9.23
CA ARG A 59 -5.11 9.77 -9.63
C ARG A 59 -6.23 9.41 -8.64
N THR A 60 -6.20 8.19 -8.08
CA THR A 60 -7.19 7.75 -7.09
C THR A 60 -7.10 8.55 -5.80
N ILE A 61 -5.88 8.88 -5.35
CA ILE A 61 -5.67 9.70 -4.16
C ILE A 61 -6.19 11.12 -4.39
N VAL A 62 -5.91 11.72 -5.56
CA VAL A 62 -6.45 13.04 -5.91
C VAL A 62 -7.98 13.04 -5.91
N GLN A 63 -8.61 12.03 -6.53
CA GLN A 63 -10.06 11.91 -6.54
C GLN A 63 -10.64 11.72 -5.13
N PHE A 64 -9.99 10.91 -4.30
CA PHE A 64 -10.41 10.69 -2.91
C PHE A 64 -10.40 12.00 -2.12
N LEU A 65 -9.34 12.81 -2.26
CA LEU A 65 -9.25 14.11 -1.60
C LEU A 65 -10.30 15.10 -2.13
N GLN A 66 -10.56 15.11 -3.43
CA GLN A 66 -11.62 15.95 -4.02
C GLN A 66 -13.01 15.57 -3.53
N ASN A 67 -13.29 14.28 -3.34
CA ASN A 67 -14.59 13.80 -2.86
C ASN A 67 -14.74 13.84 -1.33
N SER A 68 -13.65 14.02 -0.59
CA SER A 68 -13.65 14.08 0.88
C SER A 68 -13.67 15.53 1.41
N ALA A 69 -13.50 16.52 0.53
CA ALA A 69 -13.72 17.94 0.80
C ALA A 69 -15.22 18.26 0.68
#